data_AF-A0A5K0W1M5-F1
#
_entry.id   AF-A0A5K0W1M5-F1
#
_cell.length_a   1.000
_cell.length_b   1.000
_cell.length_c   1.000
_cell.angle_alpha   90.00
_cell.angle_beta   90.00
_cell.angle_gamma   90.00
#
_symmetry.space_group_name_H-M   'P 1'
#
loop_
_entity.id
_entity.type
_entity.pdbx_description
1 polymer ?
#
loop_
_entity_poly.entity_id
_entity_poly.type
_entity_poly.pdbx_seq_one_letter_code
_entity_poly.pdbx_strand_id
1 'polypeptide(L)' 'VIVRDIVRKCVIAQFRAHRSPISALCFDPSGTLLVTASVQGHNINVFRINPPRSSSAADLASAHVHLYRLQRGLTNA' A
#
# COMPACT_ATOMS: atom_id res chain seq x y z
N VAL A 1 0.05 1.10 6.95
CA VAL A 1 0.37 -0.13 6.19
C VAL A 1 1.84 -0.42 6.40
N ILE A 2 2.16 -1.66 6.74
CA ILE A 2 3.52 -2.16 6.89
C ILE A 2 3.63 -3.40 6.00
N VAL A 3 4.65 -3.44 5.17
CA VAL A 3 5.01 -4.62 4.37
C VAL A 3 6.29 -5.20 4.95
N ARG A 4 6.31 -6.51 5.18
CA ARG A 4 7.41 -7.22 5.84
C ARG A 4 7.89 -8.37 4.96
N ASP A 5 9.19 -8.50 4.80
CA ASP A 5 9.82 -9.71 4.27
C ASP A 5 9.79 -10.77 5.38
N ILE A 6 9.09 -11.88 5.13
CA ILE A 6 8.89 -12.94 6.13
C ILE A 6 10.18 -13.74 6.35
N VAL A 7 10.96 -13.96 5.29
CA VAL A 7 12.20 -14.75 5.34
C VAL A 7 13.29 -13.95 6.05
N ARG A 8 13.48 -12.69 5.66
CA ARG A 8 14.48 -11.79 6.25
C ARG A 8 14.03 -11.18 7.58
N LYS A 9 12.76 -11.33 7.94
CA LYS A 9 12.12 -10.78 9.14
C LYS A 9 12.23 -9.25 9.28
N CYS A 10 12.43 -8.52 8.17
CA CYS A 10 12.59 -7.07 8.18
C CYS A 10 11.39 -6.34 7.56
N VAL A 11 11.14 -5.11 8.04
CA VAL A 11 10.17 -4.21 7.40
C VAL A 11 10.77 -3.73 6.09
N ILE A 12 10.02 -3.87 5.00
CA ILE A 12 10.46 -3.41 3.68
C ILE A 12 9.75 -2.13 3.23
N ALA A 13 8.55 -1.84 3.74
CA ALA A 13 7.88 -0.56 3.50
C ALA A 13 6.95 -0.22 4.67
N GLN A 14 6.84 1.06 5.00
CA GLN A 14 5.91 1.57 6.00
C GLN A 14 5.33 2.92 5.56
N PHE A 15 4.00 2.99 5.47
CA PHE A 15 3.33 4.22 5.02
C PHE A 15 1.87 4.31 5.45
N ARG A 16 1.34 5.54 5.43
CA ARG A 16 -0.07 5.81 5.69
C ARG A 16 -0.87 5.75 4.39
N ALA A 17 -1.67 4.69 4.23
CA ALA A 17 -2.54 4.55 3.06
C ALA A 17 -3.86 5.32 3.19
N HIS A 18 -4.43 5.42 4.40
CA HIS A 18 -5.75 6.02 4.63
C HIS A 18 -5.77 6.89 5.89
N ARG A 19 -6.75 7.82 5.97
CA ARG A 19 -7.02 8.60 7.19
C ARG A 19 -7.93 7.87 8.17
N SER A 20 -8.81 7.00 7.65
CA SER A 20 -9.72 6.11 8.37
C SER A 20 -9.17 4.67 8.44
N PRO A 21 -9.77 3.79 9.27
CA PRO A 21 -9.39 2.39 9.34
C PRO A 21 -9.43 1.70 7.97
N ILE A 22 -8.48 0.82 7.74
CA ILE A 22 -8.38 0.01 6.52
C ILE A 22 -9.34 -1.18 6.66
N SER A 23 -10.18 -1.40 5.65
CA SER A 23 -11.13 -2.52 5.62
C SER A 23 -10.62 -3.68 4.75
N ALA A 24 -9.83 -3.39 3.72
CA ALA A 24 -9.29 -4.39 2.82
C ALA A 24 -7.89 -4.03 2.32
N LEU A 25 -7.09 -5.07 2.11
CA LEU A 25 -5.74 -5.03 1.55
C LEU A 25 -5.59 -6.24 0.63
N CYS A 26 -5.03 -6.05 -0.57
CA CYS A 26 -4.77 -7.14 -1.48
C CYS A 26 -3.55 -6.84 -2.34
N PHE A 27 -2.62 -7.81 -2.43
CA PHE A 27 -1.56 -7.76 -3.43
C PHE A 27 -2.08 -8.29 -4.76
N ASP A 28 -1.57 -7.74 -5.85
CA ASP A 28 -1.70 -8.40 -7.15
C ASP A 28 -0.86 -9.70 -7.16
N PRO A 29 -1.13 -10.65 -8.08
CA PRO A 29 -0.43 -11.92 -8.13
C PRO A 29 1.10 -11.81 -8.28
N SER A 30 1.62 -10.71 -8.87
CA SER A 30 3.07 -10.49 -8.96
C SER A 30 3.71 -10.07 -7.62
N GLY A 31 2.91 -9.66 -6.63
CA GLY A 31 3.37 -9.15 -5.35
C GLY A 31 3.94 -7.73 -5.40
N THR A 32 3.80 -7.03 -6.52
CA THR A 32 4.41 -5.71 -6.74
C THR A 32 3.45 -4.56 -6.48
N LEU A 33 2.15 -4.77 -6.68
CA LEU A 33 1.10 -3.79 -6.45
C LEU A 33 0.29 -4.16 -5.21
N LEU A 34 0.10 -3.19 -4.34
CA LEU A 34 -0.76 -3.30 -3.16
C LEU A 34 -1.96 -2.37 -3.32
N VAL A 35 -3.15 -2.95 -3.37
CA VAL A 35 -4.42 -2.25 -3.33
C VAL A 35 -4.90 -2.16 -1.89
N THR A 36 -5.38 -0.98 -1.50
CA THR A 36 -5.89 -0.72 -0.15
C THR A 36 -7.22 0.02 -0.21
N ALA A 37 -8.16 -0.36 0.64
CA ALA A 37 -9.44 0.33 0.81
C ALA A 37 -9.72 0.62 2.29
N SER A 38 -10.40 1.73 2.57
CA SER A 38 -10.83 2.07 3.92
C SER A 38 -12.29 1.73 4.16
N VAL A 39 -12.68 1.73 5.44
CA VAL A 39 -14.07 1.53 5.88
C VAL A 39 -15.05 2.56 5.30
N GLN A 40 -14.58 3.75 4.92
CA GLN A 40 -15.42 4.74 4.24
C GLN A 40 -15.71 4.37 2.78
N GLY A 41 -14.92 3.47 2.17
CA GLY A 41 -15.17 2.93 0.84
C GLY A 41 -15.07 3.93 -0.33
N HIS A 42 -14.79 5.21 -0.08
CA HIS A 42 -14.76 6.23 -1.13
C HIS A 42 -13.48 6.20 -1.96
N ASN A 43 -12.34 5.93 -1.32
CA ASN A 43 -11.03 5.91 -1.97
C ASN A 43 -10.43 4.51 -1.91
N ILE A 44 -9.92 4.07 -3.05
CA ILE A 44 -9.10 2.88 -3.21
C ILE A 44 -7.73 3.36 -3.68
N ASN A 45 -6.68 3.03 -2.94
CA ASN A 45 -5.32 3.46 -3.26
C ASN A 45 -4.51 2.28 -3.81
N VAL A 46 -3.76 2.51 -4.87
CA VAL A 46 -2.86 1.54 -5.51
C VAL A 46 -1.42 1.98 -5.29
N PHE A 47 -0.64 1.15 -4.62
CA PHE A 47 0.77 1.39 -4.34
C PHE A 47 1.63 0.39 -5.09
N ARG A 48 2.76 0.84 -5.67
CA ARG A 48 3.86 -0.05 -6.02
C ARG A 48 4.74 -0.26 -4.81
N ILE A 49 5.11 -1.50 -4.52
CA ILE A 49 6.09 -1.86 -3.51
C ILE A 49 7.39 -2.22 -4.22
N ASN A 50 8.47 -1.54 -3.86
CA ASN A 50 9.81 -1.78 -4.39
C ASN A 50 10.61 -2.56 -3.34
N PRO A 51 11.21 -3.71 -3.69
CA PRO A 51 12.12 -4.41 -2.80
C PRO A 51 13.29 -3.48 -2.44
N PRO A 52 13.56 -3.24 -1.14
CA PRO A 52 14.66 -2.39 -0.73
C PRO A 52 16.00 -3.08 -1.01
N ARG A 53 16.99 -2.32 -1.47
CA ARG A 53 18.36 -2.81 -1.73
C ARG A 53 19.14 -3.03 -0.43
N SER A 54 18.78 -2.28 0.60
CA SER A 54 19.31 -2.36 1.96
C SER A 54 18.20 -1.97 2.96
N SER A 55 18.38 -2.31 4.25
CA SER A 55 17.44 -1.95 5.32
C SER A 55 17.60 -0.51 5.82
N SER A 56 18.22 0.37 5.02
CA SER A 56 18.50 1.76 5.39
C SER A 56 17.21 2.59 5.42
N ALA A 57 17.14 3.59 6.29
CA ALA A 57 15.95 4.44 6.42
C ALA A 57 15.59 5.18 5.10
N ALA A 58 16.58 5.59 4.33
CA ALA A 58 16.38 6.20 3.01
C ALA A 58 15.76 5.23 1.99
N ASP A 59 16.10 3.94 2.07
CA ASP A 59 15.56 2.90 1.20
C ASP A 59 14.09 2.62 1.53
N LEU A 60 13.72 2.64 2.82
CA LEU A 60 12.34 2.48 3.26
C LEU A 60 11.41 3.61 2.79
N ALA A 61 11.93 4.83 2.67
CA ALA A 61 11.19 5.97 2.13
C ALA A 61 10.87 5.80 0.64
N SER A 62 11.78 5.17 -0.13
CA SER A 62 11.61 4.88 -1.56
C SER A 62 11.01 3.49 -1.85
N ALA A 63 10.73 2.71 -0.80
CA ALA A 63 10.25 1.34 -0.92
C ALA A 63 8.79 1.23 -1.38
N HIS A 64 8.08 2.35 -1.50
CA HIS A 64 6.74 2.36 -2.07
C HIS A 64 6.48 3.64 -2.87
N VAL A 65 5.62 3.55 -3.87
CA VAL A 65 5.15 4.68 -4.67
C VAL A 65 3.63 4.63 -4.74
N HIS A 66 2.97 5.73 -4.40
CA HIS A 66 1.52 5.85 -4.56
C HIS A 66 1.20 6.14 -6.03
N LEU A 67 0.72 5.13 -6.76
CA LEU A 67 0.48 5.25 -8.19
C LEU A 67 -0.87 5.91 -8.49
N TYR A 68 -1.93 5.41 -7.86
CA TYR A 68 -3.29 5.84 -8.16
C TYR A 68 -4.14 5.94 -6.90
N ARG A 69 -4.99 6.96 -6.88
CA ARG A 69 -6.15 7.03 -5.99
C ARG A 69 -7.41 6.94 -6.85
N LEU A 70 -8.05 5.78 -6.82
CA LEU A 70 -9.33 5.54 -7.47
C LEU A 70 -10.43 5.99 -6.51
N GLN A 71 -11.39 6.75 -7.01
CA GLN A 71 -12.51 7.22 -6.22
C GLN A 71 -13.79 6.59 -6.77
N ARG A 72 -14.61 6.00 -5.89
CA ARG A 72 -15.96 5.60 -6.28
C ARG A 72 -16.75 6.89 -6.55
N GLY A 73 -17.22 7.06 -7.78
CA GLY A 73 -18.09 8.18 -8.14
C GLY A 73 -19.41 8.14 -7.37
N LEU A 74 -20.08 9.29 -7.28
CA LEU A 74 -21.47 9.34 -6.82
C LEU A 74 -22.33 8.63 -7.87
N THR A 75 -22.86 7.46 -7.53
CA THR A 75 -23.91 6.80 -8.30
C THR A 75 -25.24 7.25 -7.72
N ASN A 76 -26.01 8.04 -8.47
CA ASN A 76 -27.41 8.27 -8.11
C ASN A 76 -28.13 6.92 -8.18
N ALA A 77 -28.61 6.45 -7.03
CA ALA A 77 -29.51 5.31 -6.95
C ALA A 77 -30.95 5.78 -7.12
#